data_AF-A0A7W0LYE4-F1
#
_entry.id   AF-A0A7W0LYE4-F1
#
_cell.length_a   1.000
_cell.length_b   1.000
_cell.length_c   1.000
_cell.angle_alpha   90.00
_cell.angle_beta   90.00
_cell.angle_gamma   90.00
#
_symmetry.space_group_name_H-M   'P 1'
#
loop_
_entity.id
_entity.type
_entity.pdbx_description
1 polymer ?
#
loop_
_entity_poly.entity_id
_entity_poly.type
_entity_poly.pdbx_seq_one_letter_code
_entity_poly.pdbx_strand_id
1 'polypeptide(L)'
;MTRRALADPSLVEKYIRGQVLPRFMQRLREIEDETRRHRMRLAQAYADLRESCPDDATAFAERWAATARAWRFDEVNELIRQHNEYYPVERRLPINPRTGEYLTVGGRPYRREPLAPEWILERFPAERGASVV
;
A
#
# COMPACT_ATOMS: atom_id res chain seq x y z
N MET A 1 -9.80 -8.60 18.70
CA MET A 1 -9.90 -7.15 18.94
C MET A 1 -8.98 -6.84 20.12
N THR A 2 -8.03 -5.91 20.17
CA THR A 2 -8.03 -4.51 19.70
C THR A 2 -6.59 -3.97 19.72
N ARG A 3 -6.17 -3.35 18.61
CA ARG A 3 -5.26 -2.18 18.46
C ARG A 3 -4.22 -1.91 19.58
N ARG A 4 -2.98 -2.41 19.47
CA ARG A 4 -1.85 -1.85 20.24
C ARG A 4 -0.48 -2.08 19.58
N ALA A 5 -0.23 -1.40 18.46
CA ALA A 5 1.11 -1.26 17.87
C ALA A 5 1.57 0.22 17.79
N LEU A 6 0.90 1.11 18.53
CA LEU A 6 1.24 2.52 18.62
C LEU A 6 1.11 2.95 20.09
N ALA A 7 2.23 3.08 20.80
CA ALA A 7 2.34 3.93 21.99
C ALA A 7 3.80 3.84 22.45
N ASP A 8 4.75 4.46 21.76
CA ASP A 8 5.38 5.59 22.44
C ASP A 8 4.35 6.59 23.00
N PRO A 9 4.10 6.57 24.32
CA PRO A 9 3.13 7.45 24.96
C PRO A 9 3.42 8.93 24.72
N SER A 10 4.70 9.31 24.59
CA SER A 10 5.11 10.71 24.36
C SER A 10 4.70 11.21 22.98
N LEU A 11 4.67 10.31 22.00
CA LEU A 11 4.33 10.60 20.61
C LEU A 11 2.81 10.73 20.44
N VAL A 12 2.06 9.88 21.14
CA VAL A 12 0.59 9.94 21.24
C VAL A 12 0.16 11.21 21.99
N GLU A 13 0.87 11.58 23.04
CA GLU A 13 0.58 12.79 23.82
C GLU A 13 0.87 14.08 23.03
N LYS A 14 1.96 14.14 22.27
CA LYS A 14 2.23 15.25 21.33
C LYS A 14 1.16 15.38 20.25
N TYR A 15 0.66 14.26 19.75
CA TYR A 15 -0.46 14.21 18.80
C TYR A 15 -1.76 14.77 19.41
N ILE A 16 -2.08 14.40 20.65
CA ILE A 16 -3.27 14.89 21.37
C ILE A 16 -3.17 16.38 21.69
N ARG A 17 -1.96 16.89 21.95
CA ARG A 17 -1.70 18.31 22.26
C ARG A 17 -1.58 19.22 21.02
N GLY A 18 -1.88 18.72 19.81
CA GLY A 18 -1.87 19.54 18.58
C GLY A 18 -0.48 19.88 18.03
N GLN A 19 0.58 19.18 18.46
CA GLN A 19 1.91 19.35 17.88
C GLN A 19 2.07 18.53 16.59
N VAL A 20 2.96 19.02 15.71
CA VAL A 20 3.27 18.48 14.38
C VAL A 20 3.41 16.96 14.40
N LEU A 21 2.66 16.27 13.54
CA LEU A 21 2.69 14.83 13.41
C LEU A 21 4.12 14.35 13.06
N PRO A 22 4.65 13.28 13.66
CA PRO A 22 5.98 12.75 13.29
C PRO A 22 6.04 12.35 11.81
N ARG A 23 7.23 12.46 11.20
CA ARG A 23 7.35 12.34 9.75
C ARG A 23 6.94 10.97 9.21
N PHE A 24 7.28 9.88 9.90
CA PHE A 24 6.82 8.54 9.53
C PHE A 24 5.30 8.40 9.58
N MET A 25 4.61 9.08 10.51
CA MET A 25 3.15 9.05 10.58
C MET A 25 2.52 9.86 9.44
N GLN A 26 3.14 10.98 9.06
CA GLN A 26 2.73 11.73 7.87
C GLN A 26 2.90 10.86 6.62
N ARG A 27 4.07 10.24 6.44
CA ARG A 27 4.38 9.36 5.31
C ARG A 27 3.44 8.17 5.22
N LEU A 28 3.08 7.55 6.35
CA LEU A 28 2.08 6.48 6.40
C LEU A 28 0.71 6.95 5.90
N ARG A 29 0.27 8.16 6.27
CA ARG A 29 -0.99 8.74 5.76
C ARG A 29 -0.90 9.03 4.27
N GLU A 30 0.21 9.61 3.81
CA GLU A 30 0.47 9.90 2.39
C GLU A 30 0.41 8.61 1.55
N ILE A 31 1.03 7.51 2.02
CA ILE A 31 0.94 6.19 1.36
C ILE A 31 -0.51 5.70 1.30
N GLU A 32 -1.25 5.78 2.40
CA GLU A 32 -2.65 5.34 2.46
C GLU A 32 -3.55 6.15 1.51
N ASP A 33 -3.35 7.46 1.45
CA ASP A 33 -4.13 8.36 0.59
C ASP A 33 -3.80 8.14 -0.89
N GLU A 34 -2.53 8.04 -1.26
CA GLU A 34 -2.14 7.76 -2.66
C GLU A 34 -2.57 6.35 -3.10
N THR A 35 -2.45 5.35 -2.24
CA THR A 35 -2.98 4.00 -2.52
C THR A 35 -4.49 4.05 -2.75
N ARG A 36 -5.23 4.83 -1.95
CA ARG A 36 -6.68 5.01 -2.12
C ARG A 36 -7.01 5.69 -3.45
N ARG A 37 -6.27 6.73 -3.83
CA ARG A 37 -6.43 7.42 -5.13
C ARG A 37 -6.21 6.47 -6.29
N HIS A 38 -5.17 5.64 -6.24
CA HIS A 38 -4.96 4.61 -7.25
C HIS A 38 -6.11 3.61 -7.31
N ARG A 39 -6.59 3.12 -6.16
CA ARG A 39 -7.73 2.20 -6.11
C ARG A 39 -8.98 2.78 -6.75
N MET A 40 -9.28 4.06 -6.49
CA MET A 40 -10.43 4.74 -7.09
C MET A 40 -10.28 4.88 -8.60
N ARG A 41 -9.11 5.32 -9.07
CA ARG A 41 -8.85 5.47 -10.51
C ARG A 41 -8.90 4.12 -11.25
N LEU A 42 -8.35 3.06 -10.66
CA LEU A 42 -8.40 1.71 -11.21
C LEU A 42 -9.81 1.15 -11.24
N ALA A 43 -10.62 1.38 -10.18
CA ALA A 43 -12.02 0.96 -10.16
C ALA A 43 -12.82 1.60 -11.30
N GLN A 44 -12.60 2.90 -11.56
CA GLN A 44 -13.23 3.59 -12.68
C GLN A 44 -12.77 3.00 -14.03
N ALA A 45 -11.46 2.91 -14.26
CA ALA A 45 -10.92 2.37 -15.51
C ALA A 45 -11.37 0.92 -15.79
N TYR A 46 -11.48 0.10 -14.74
CA TYR A 46 -11.99 -1.26 -14.83
C TYR A 46 -13.46 -1.29 -15.25
N ALA A 47 -14.30 -0.44 -14.66
CA ALA A 47 -15.72 -0.32 -15.02
C ALA A 47 -15.90 0.15 -16.47
N ASP A 48 -15.19 1.21 -16.87
CA ASP A 48 -15.24 1.78 -18.23
C ASP A 48 -14.83 0.73 -19.28
N LEU A 49 -13.77 -0.04 -18.99
CA LEU A 49 -13.31 -1.09 -19.90
C LEU A 49 -14.29 -2.26 -19.99
N ARG A 50 -14.96 -2.61 -18.88
CA ARG A 50 -16.01 -3.64 -18.90
C ARG A 50 -17.22 -3.22 -19.72
N GLU A 51 -17.64 -1.96 -19.61
CA GLU A 51 -18.75 -1.42 -20.40
C GLU A 51 -18.41 -1.39 -21.91
N SER A 52 -17.14 -1.14 -22.23
CA SER A 52 -16.64 -1.13 -23.62
C SER A 52 -16.49 -2.53 -24.24
N CYS A 53 -16.51 -3.60 -23.43
CA CYS A 53 -16.31 -4.99 -23.85
C CYS A 53 -17.37 -5.93 -23.21
N PRO A 54 -18.68 -5.75 -23.48
CA PRO A 54 -19.73 -6.50 -22.79
C PRO A 54 -19.69 -8.01 -23.07
N ASP A 55 -19.40 -8.40 -24.32
CA ASP A 55 -19.47 -9.78 -24.82
C ASP A 55 -18.11 -10.36 -25.25
N ASP A 56 -17.02 -9.62 -25.04
CA ASP A 56 -15.66 -10.07 -25.38
C ASP A 56 -14.77 -10.14 -24.13
N ALA A 57 -14.91 -11.24 -23.40
CA ALA A 57 -14.16 -11.50 -22.18
C ALA A 57 -12.64 -11.63 -22.43
N THR A 58 -12.24 -12.15 -23.59
CA THR A 58 -10.82 -12.31 -23.94
C THR A 58 -10.20 -10.96 -24.25
N ALA A 59 -10.83 -10.13 -25.08
CA ALA A 59 -10.33 -8.78 -25.35
C ALA A 59 -10.33 -7.91 -24.09
N PHE A 60 -11.32 -8.07 -23.21
CA PHE A 60 -11.32 -7.42 -21.90
C PHE A 60 -10.08 -7.82 -21.08
N ALA A 61 -9.83 -9.12 -20.93
CA ALA A 61 -8.73 -9.64 -20.13
C ALA A 61 -7.36 -9.19 -20.66
N GLU A 62 -7.15 -9.23 -21.98
CA GLU A 62 -5.91 -8.78 -22.62
C GLU A 62 -5.68 -7.28 -22.41
N ARG A 63 -6.71 -6.46 -22.68
CA ARG A 63 -6.62 -4.99 -22.52
C ARG A 63 -6.44 -4.58 -21.07
N TRP A 64 -7.09 -5.27 -20.14
CA TRP A 64 -6.93 -4.98 -18.71
C TRP A 64 -5.54 -5.38 -18.21
N ALA A 65 -5.02 -6.54 -18.61
CA ALA A 65 -3.66 -6.94 -18.28
C ALA A 65 -2.61 -5.98 -18.85
N ALA A 66 -2.82 -5.46 -20.06
CA ALA A 66 -1.97 -4.42 -20.64
C ALA A 66 -2.04 -3.11 -19.84
N THR A 67 -3.24 -2.68 -19.46
CA THR A 67 -3.46 -1.50 -18.60
C THR A 67 -2.74 -1.65 -17.25
N ALA A 68 -2.87 -2.81 -16.60
CA ALA A 68 -2.22 -3.08 -15.32
C ALA A 68 -0.68 -3.00 -15.43
N ARG A 69 -0.09 -3.54 -16.50
CA ARG A 69 1.35 -3.47 -16.75
C ARG A 69 1.85 -2.06 -17.04
N ALA A 70 1.03 -1.24 -17.72
CA ALA A 70 1.37 0.14 -18.04
C ALA A 70 1.13 1.12 -16.87
N TRP A 71 0.39 0.70 -15.84
CA TRP A 71 0.03 1.56 -14.73
C TRP A 71 1.24 1.93 -13.86
N ARG A 72 1.34 3.21 -13.51
CA ARG A 72 2.49 3.76 -12.79
C ARG A 72 2.13 4.08 -11.35
N PHE A 73 2.94 3.56 -10.43
CA PHE A 73 2.83 3.76 -8.98
C PHE A 73 3.99 4.59 -8.43
N ASP A 74 4.64 5.42 -9.26
CA ASP A 74 5.92 6.07 -8.92
C ASP A 74 5.86 6.84 -7.60
N GLU A 75 4.85 7.70 -7.41
CA GLU A 75 4.70 8.52 -6.20
C GLU A 75 4.53 7.68 -4.92
N VAL A 76 3.59 6.72 -4.93
CA VAL A 76 3.34 5.87 -3.75
C VAL A 76 4.51 4.91 -3.48
N ASN A 77 5.19 4.44 -4.52
CA ASN A 77 6.36 3.57 -4.37
C ASN A 77 7.57 4.34 -3.83
N GLU A 78 7.72 5.61 -4.19
CA GLU A 78 8.74 6.48 -3.61
C GLU A 78 8.46 6.76 -2.13
N LEU A 79 7.19 7.00 -1.76
CA LEU A 79 6.79 7.11 -0.35
C LEU A 79 7.05 5.81 0.43
N ILE A 80 6.74 4.66 -0.17
CA ILE A 80 7.04 3.34 0.41
C ILE A 80 8.55 3.15 0.61
N ARG A 81 9.36 3.51 -0.39
CA ARG A 81 10.82 3.43 -0.32
C ARG A 81 11.35 4.27 0.84
N GLN A 82 10.95 5.54 0.91
CA GLN A 82 11.33 6.44 2.00
C GLN A 82 10.84 5.94 3.38
N HIS A 83 9.65 5.34 3.45
CA HIS A 83 9.15 4.74 4.68
C HIS A 83 10.07 3.59 5.11
N ASN A 84 10.38 2.68 4.21
CA ASN A 84 11.23 1.53 4.51
C ASN A 84 12.65 1.95 4.95
N GLU A 85 13.17 3.05 4.38
CA GLU A 85 14.47 3.61 4.73
C GLU A 85 14.47 4.30 6.10
N TYR A 86 13.54 5.23 6.34
CA TYR A 86 13.58 6.11 7.51
C TYR A 86 12.81 5.59 8.72
N TYR A 87 11.77 4.77 8.53
CA TYR A 87 10.94 4.26 9.64
C TYR A 87 11.74 3.63 10.79
N PRO A 88 12.70 2.71 10.56
CA PRO A 88 13.41 2.09 11.67
C PRO A 88 14.23 3.08 12.48
N VAL A 89 14.82 4.09 11.83
CA VAL A 89 15.59 5.17 12.47
C VAL A 89 14.67 6.11 13.24
N GLU A 90 13.59 6.57 12.60
CA GLU A 90 12.61 7.47 13.21
C GLU A 90 11.91 6.83 14.43
N ARG A 91 11.70 5.52 14.40
CA ARG A 91 11.12 4.74 15.51
C ARG A 91 12.13 4.19 16.49
N ARG A 92 13.43 4.41 16.26
CA ARG A 92 14.52 3.88 17.08
C ARG A 92 14.37 2.38 17.33
N LEU A 93 14.08 1.63 16.27
CA LEU A 93 13.88 0.19 16.39
C LEU A 93 15.17 -0.48 16.91
N PRO A 94 15.06 -1.46 17.82
CA PRO A 94 16.23 -2.20 18.25
C PRO A 94 16.83 -2.97 17.07
N ILE A 95 18.15 -3.14 17.10
CA ILE A 95 18.90 -3.93 16.11
C ILE A 95 19.21 -5.29 16.72
N ASN A 96 19.07 -6.36 15.94
CA ASN A 96 19.58 -7.66 16.28
C ASN A 96 21.12 -7.64 16.14
N PRO A 97 21.90 -7.77 17.24
CA PRO A 97 23.35 -7.63 17.19
C PRO A 97 24.03 -8.74 16.37
N ARG A 98 23.36 -9.88 16.16
CA ARG A 98 23.91 -11.00 15.39
C ARG A 98 23.75 -10.82 13.89
N THR A 99 22.64 -10.21 13.44
CA THR A 99 22.34 -10.06 12.00
C THR A 99 22.54 -8.64 11.50
N GLY A 100 22.64 -7.65 12.39
CA GLY A 100 22.69 -6.23 12.03
C GLY A 100 21.35 -5.67 11.53
N GLU A 101 20.27 -6.45 11.58
CA GLU A 101 18.96 -6.05 11.07
C GLU A 101 18.07 -5.46 12.17
N TYR A 102 17.20 -4.52 11.80
CA TYR A 102 16.18 -3.98 12.69
C TYR A 102 15.11 -5.04 13.05
N LEU A 103 14.70 -5.07 14.31
CA LEU A 103 13.65 -5.97 14.79
C LEU A 103 12.27 -5.62 14.23
N THR A 104 11.39 -6.63 14.18
CA THR A 104 9.99 -6.49 13.74
C THR A 104 9.15 -5.70 14.75
N VAL A 105 8.10 -5.03 14.27
CA VAL A 105 7.16 -4.30 15.13
C VAL A 105 5.97 -5.21 15.42
N GLY A 106 5.82 -5.64 16.68
CA GLY A 106 4.70 -6.52 17.07
C GLY A 106 4.67 -7.85 16.32
N GLY A 107 5.85 -8.40 15.99
CA GLY A 107 6.00 -9.65 15.23
C GLY A 107 5.77 -9.52 13.72
N ARG A 108 5.53 -8.30 13.21
CA ARG A 108 5.34 -8.05 11.78
C ARG A 108 6.49 -7.23 11.19
N PRO A 109 6.92 -7.53 9.96
CA PRO A 109 7.84 -6.67 9.23
C PRO A 109 7.26 -5.24 9.17
N TYR A 110 8.09 -4.24 9.43
CA TYR A 110 7.69 -2.84 9.26
C TYR A 110 7.76 -2.39 7.78
N ARG A 111 8.47 -3.16 6.96
CA ARG A 111 8.65 -2.91 5.54
C ARG A 111 7.32 -3.09 4.82
N ARG A 112 7.05 -2.19 3.89
CA ARG A 112 5.92 -2.26 2.98
C ARG A 112 6.44 -2.64 1.60
N GLU A 113 5.74 -3.55 0.94
CA GLU A 113 6.03 -3.94 -0.44
C GLU A 113 5.61 -2.82 -1.41
N PRO A 114 6.44 -2.49 -2.42
CA PRO A 114 6.02 -1.60 -3.50
C PRO A 114 4.79 -2.13 -4.23
N LEU A 115 3.95 -1.23 -4.73
CA LEU A 115 2.82 -1.57 -5.58
C LEU A 115 3.30 -1.88 -7.00
N ALA A 116 2.78 -2.97 -7.55
CA ALA A 116 3.16 -3.51 -8.86
C ALA A 116 1.90 -3.93 -9.65
N PRO A 117 2.01 -4.26 -10.95
CA PRO A 117 0.86 -4.72 -11.75
C PRO A 117 0.06 -5.86 -11.11
N GLU A 118 0.73 -6.77 -10.41
CA GLU A 118 0.14 -7.90 -9.70
C GLU A 118 -0.86 -7.41 -8.64
N TRP A 119 -0.54 -6.33 -7.93
CA TRP A 119 -1.43 -5.71 -6.95
C TRP A 119 -2.77 -5.28 -7.56
N ILE A 120 -2.74 -4.83 -8.84
CA ILE A 120 -3.93 -4.45 -9.60
C ILE A 120 -4.73 -5.71 -9.93
N LEU A 121 -4.07 -6.72 -10.52
CA LEU A 121 -4.72 -7.94 -11.00
C LEU A 121 -5.31 -8.79 -9.88
N GLU A 122 -4.73 -8.76 -8.68
CA GLU A 122 -5.31 -9.37 -7.48
C GLU A 122 -6.64 -8.71 -7.05
N ARG A 123 -6.76 -7.39 -7.23
CA ARG A 123 -7.92 -6.60 -6.76
C ARG A 123 -8.99 -6.41 -7.82
N PHE A 124 -8.57 -6.41 -9.07
CA PHE A 124 -9.36 -6.20 -10.27
C PHE A 124 -8.98 -7.30 -11.25
N PRO A 125 -9.51 -8.52 -11.08
CA PRO A 125 -9.11 -9.67 -11.88
C PRO A 125 -9.52 -9.50 -13.35
N ALA A 126 -8.63 -9.92 -14.25
CA ALA A 126 -8.86 -9.93 -15.70
C ALA A 126 -9.87 -11.02 -16.10
N GLU A 127 -9.90 -12.11 -15.37
CA GLU A 127 -10.91 -13.16 -15.54
C GLU A 127 -12.16 -12.78 -14.73
N ARG A 128 -13.34 -12.99 -15.32
CA ARG A 128 -14.57 -13.06 -14.52
C ARG A 128 -14.36 -14.24 -13.61
N GLY A 129 -14.02 -14.00 -12.34
CA GLY A 129 -13.90 -15.07 -11.36
C GLY A 129 -15.14 -15.94 -11.49
N ALA A 130 -14.95 -17.20 -11.89
CA ALA A 130 -15.97 -18.20 -11.64
C ALA A 130 -16.24 -18.08 -10.14
N SER A 131 -17.47 -17.74 -9.77
CA SER A 131 -17.91 -17.88 -8.38
C SER A 131 -17.51 -19.28 -7.96
N VAL A 132 -16.52 -19.37 -7.07
CA VAL A 132 -16.27 -20.61 -6.35
C VAL A 132 -17.51 -20.75 -5.47
N VAL A 133 -18.32 -21.74 -5.83
CA VAL A 133 -19.54 -22.17 -5.16
C VAL A 133 -19.22 -22.53 -3.71
#